data_AF-A0A3N5Q2B8-F1
#
_entry.id   AF-A0A3N5Q2B8-F1
#
_cell.length_a   1.000
_cell.length_b   1.000
_cell.length_c   1.000
_cell.angle_alpha   90.00
_cell.angle_beta   90.00
_cell.angle_gamma   90.00
#
_symmetry.space_group_name_H-M   'P 1'
#
loop_
_entity.id
_entity.type
_entity.pdbx_description
1 polymer ?
#
loop_
_entity_poly.entity_id
_entity_poly.type
_entity_poly.pdbx_seq_one_letter_code
_entity_poly.pdbx_strand_id
1 'polypeptide(L)' 'GISTGLHYPVPLHLQKCFSQFGYKKGDFPVSEKLARSGLSLPMYPELTIEQIKYVSDKIKEFYKNKSQVIKRIEAEVE' A
#
# COMPACT_ATOMS: atom_id res chain seq x y z
N GLY A 1 -5.62 -6.34 -16.13
CA GLY A 1 -4.89 -6.11 -14.88
C GLY A 1 -5.63 -5.09 -14.02
N ILE A 2 -5.13 -4.74 -12.84
CA ILE A 2 -5.71 -3.72 -11.94
C ILE A 2 -4.75 -2.53 -11.91
N SER A 3 -5.21 -1.33 -12.26
CA SER A 3 -4.41 -0.11 -12.10
C SER A 3 -4.29 0.24 -10.61
N THR A 4 -3.13 0.71 -10.18
CA THR A 4 -2.86 1.11 -8.79
C THR A 4 -2.06 2.40 -8.76
N GLY A 5 -2.28 3.20 -7.71
CA GLY A 5 -1.48 4.41 -7.45
C GLY A 5 -0.91 4.43 -6.03
N LEU A 6 -0.11 5.45 -5.75
CA LEU A 6 0.43 5.74 -4.42
C LEU A 6 0.29 7.24 -4.14
N HIS A 7 -0.53 7.58 -3.14
CA HIS A 7 -0.81 8.96 -2.75
C HIS A 7 -0.41 9.18 -1.28
N TYR A 8 0.73 9.78 -0.96
CA TYR A 8 1.85 10.15 -1.83
C TYR A 8 3.13 9.44 -1.36
N PRO A 9 4.08 9.14 -2.27
CA PRO A 9 5.30 8.39 -1.93
C PRO A 9 6.26 9.12 -1.00
N VAL A 10 6.19 10.45 -0.94
CA VAL A 10 7.04 11.29 -0.07
C VAL A 10 6.13 12.16 0.80
N PRO A 11 6.19 12.03 2.15
CA PRO A 11 5.41 12.86 3.04
C PRO A 11 5.89 14.32 2.96
N LEU A 12 4.99 15.27 3.21
CA LEU A 12 5.22 16.69 2.97
C LEU A 12 6.51 17.22 3.62
N HIS A 13 6.78 16.86 4.87
CA HIS A 13 7.95 17.34 5.62
C HIS A 13 9.30 16.89 5.05
N LEU A 14 9.30 15.88 4.18
CA LEU A 14 10.51 15.39 3.50
C LEU A 14 10.59 15.85 2.04
N GLN A 15 9.60 16.59 1.52
CA GLN A 15 9.69 17.13 0.18
C GLN A 15 10.64 18.34 0.13
N LYS A 16 11.39 18.46 -0.98
CA LYS A 16 12.43 19.48 -1.16
C LYS A 16 11.92 20.91 -0.96
N CYS A 17 10.69 21.21 -1.36
CA CYS A 17 10.10 22.55 -1.19
C CYS A 17 9.86 22.94 0.28
N PHE A 18 9.82 21.97 1.21
CA PHE A 18 9.65 22.21 2.64
C PHE A 18 10.96 22.16 3.44
N SER A 19 12.13 22.04 2.78
CA SER A 19 13.42 21.90 3.47
C SER A 19 13.75 23.08 4.40
N GLN A 20 13.23 24.27 4.09
CA GLN A 20 13.39 25.49 4.89
C GLN A 20 12.81 25.39 6.31
N PHE A 21 11.90 24.44 6.57
CA PHE A 21 11.29 24.24 7.89
C PHE A 21 12.11 23.31 8.80
N GLY A 22 13.20 22.73 8.31
CA GLY A 22 14.16 21.97 9.15
C GLY A 22 13.66 20.62 9.68
N TYR A 23 12.51 20.14 9.22
CA TYR A 23 12.01 18.82 9.58
C TYR A 23 12.91 17.70 9.05
N LYS A 24 12.93 16.59 9.78
CA LYS A 24 13.71 15.40 9.45
C LYS A 24 12.86 14.14 9.53
N LYS A 25 13.40 13.05 8.97
CA LYS A 25 12.82 11.72 9.11
C LYS A 25 12.70 11.36 10.59
N GLY A 26 11.54 10.87 11.00
CA GLY A 26 11.19 10.56 12.37
C GLY A 26 10.28 11.60 13.04
N ASP A 27 10.22 12.84 12.54
CA ASP A 27 9.37 13.88 13.15
C ASP A 27 7.87 13.59 12.97
N PHE A 28 7.50 12.92 11.88
CA PHE A 28 6.10 12.55 11.57
C PHE A 28 5.98 11.07 11.18
N PRO A 29 6.10 10.14 12.16
CA PRO A 29 6.22 8.71 11.88
C PRO A 29 4.98 8.10 11.20
N VAL A 30 3.79 8.63 11.51
CA VAL A 30 2.53 8.18 10.88
C VAL A 30 2.50 8.54 9.40
N SER A 31 2.81 9.80 9.05
CA SER A 31 2.90 10.26 7.66
C SER A 31 3.92 9.46 6.86
N GLU A 32 5.08 9.19 7.46
CA GLU A 32 6.13 8.39 6.83
C GLU A 32 5.74 6.92 6.63
N LYS A 33 5.03 6.33 7.58
CA LYS A 33 4.52 4.97 7.45
C LYS A 33 3.54 4.89 6.29
N LEU A 34 2.57 5.81 6.24
CA LEU A 34 1.57 5.84 5.16
C LEU A 34 2.20 6.03 3.78
N ALA A 35 3.18 6.92 3.65
CA ALA A 35 3.89 7.15 2.39
C ALA A 35 4.60 5.88 1.87
N ARG A 36 5.07 5.01 2.77
CA ARG A 36 5.77 3.75 2.41
C ARG A 36 4.83 2.56 2.19
N SER A 37 3.66 2.55 2.81
CA SER A 37 2.77 1.38 2.82
C SER A 37 1.42 1.61 2.16
N GLY A 38 1.12 2.83 1.72
CA GLY A 38 -0.14 3.15 1.06
C GLY A 38 -0.29 2.40 -0.26
N LEU A 39 -1.52 2.10 -0.64
CA LEU A 39 -1.90 1.61 -1.96
C LEU A 39 -3.24 2.23 -2.32
N SER A 40 -3.31 2.90 -3.44
CA SER A 40 -4.56 3.45 -3.98
C SER A 40 -5.13 2.49 -5.01
N LEU A 41 -6.38 2.10 -4.80
CA LEU A 41 -7.15 1.25 -5.68
C LEU A 41 -8.01 2.11 -6.62
N PRO A 42 -8.46 1.56 -7.77
CA PRO A 42 -9.42 2.23 -8.63
C PRO A 42 -10.68 2.62 -7.86
N MET A 43 -11.07 3.89 -7.94
CA MET A 43 -12.29 4.43 -7.36
C MET A 43 -12.78 5.59 -8.23
N TYR A 44 -13.80 5.34 -9.05
CA TYR A 44 -14.44 6.32 -9.93
C TYR A 44 -15.85 5.85 -10.32
N PRO A 45 -16.77 6.75 -10.73
CA PRO A 45 -18.19 6.45 -10.94
C PRO A 45 -18.49 5.34 -11.95
N GLU A 46 -17.64 5.19 -12.96
CA GLU A 46 -17.81 4.23 -14.06
C GLU A 46 -17.39 2.80 -13.70
N LEU A 47 -16.92 2.55 -12.48
CA LEU A 47 -16.59 1.20 -12.03
C LEU A 47 -17.83 0.32 -11.96
N THR A 48 -17.80 -0.81 -12.67
CA THR A 48 -18.87 -1.81 -12.56
C THR A 48 -18.73 -2.65 -11.29
N ILE A 49 -19.82 -3.28 -10.86
CA ILE A 49 -19.82 -4.19 -9.71
C ILE A 49 -18.87 -5.37 -9.93
N GLU A 50 -18.78 -5.87 -11.16
CA GLU A 50 -17.87 -6.96 -11.54
C GLU A 50 -16.40 -6.51 -11.41
N GLN A 51 -16.08 -5.28 -11.79
CA GLN A 51 -14.73 -4.72 -11.62
C GLN A 51 -14.37 -4.55 -10.15
N ILE A 52 -15.29 -4.04 -9.32
CA ILE A 52 -15.11 -3.92 -7.86
C ILE A 52 -14.87 -5.30 -7.23
N LYS A 53 -15.67 -6.29 -7.63
CA LYS A 53 -15.53 -7.67 -7.16
C LYS A 53 -14.19 -8.26 -7.58
N TYR A 54 -13.78 -8.07 -8.83
CA TYR A 54 -12.50 -8.54 -9.33
C TYR A 54 -11.32 -7.96 -8.54
N VAL A 55 -11.32 -6.65 -8.26
CA VAL A 55 -10.30 -6.00 -7.43
C VAL A 55 -10.28 -6.60 -6.02
N SER A 56 -11.45 -6.72 -5.40
CA SER A 56 -11.58 -7.25 -4.04
C SER A 56 -11.09 -8.70 -3.93
N ASP A 57 -11.46 -9.54 -4.90
CA ASP A 57 -11.08 -10.95 -4.91
C ASP A 57 -9.57 -11.13 -5.11
N LYS A 58 -8.94 -10.32 -5.98
CA LYS A 58 -7.49 -10.36 -6.19
C LYS A 58 -6.69 -9.93 -4.97
N ILE A 59 -7.19 -8.95 -4.21
CA ILE A 59 -6.57 -8.55 -2.93
C ILE A 59 -6.67 -9.71 -1.92
N LYS A 60 -7.85 -10.33 -1.77
CA LYS A 60 -8.04 -11.48 -0.88
C LYS A 60 -7.12 -12.65 -1.26
N GLU A 61 -7.02 -12.94 -2.55
CA GLU A 61 -6.15 -14.00 -3.09
C GLU A 61 -4.68 -13.75 -2.74
N PHE A 62 -4.18 -12.52 -2.92
CA PHE A 62 -2.81 -12.15 -2.55
C PHE A 62 -2.50 -12.45 -1.07
N TYR A 63 -3.40 -12.05 -0.16
CA TYR A 63 -3.21 -12.31 1.27
C TYR A 63 -3.36 -13.79 1.65
N LYS A 64 -4.25 -14.53 0.98
CA LYS A 64 -4.39 -15.97 1.19
C LYS A 64 -3.12 -16.72 0.78
N ASN A 65 -2.58 -16.40 -0.39
CA ASN A 65 -1.37 -17.04 -0.92
C ASN A 65 -0.14 -16.70 -0.06
N LYS A 66 -0.02 -15.45 0.43
CA LYS A 66 1.05 -15.06 1.35
C LYS A 66 1.03 -15.87 2.65
N SER A 67 -0.14 -16.07 3.24
CA SER A 67 -0.31 -16.89 4.44
C SER A 67 0.02 -18.36 4.21
N GLN A 68 -0.25 -18.89 3.01
CA GLN A 68 0.09 -20.28 2.68
C GLN A 68 1.60 -20.48 2.49
N VAL A 69 2.31 -19.52 1.89
CA VAL A 69 3.76 -19.57 1.75
C VAL A 69 4.45 -19.53 3.11
N ILE A 70 4.03 -18.63 4.01
CA ILE A 70 4.59 -18.54 5.37
C ILE A 70 4.39 -19.87 6.12
N LYS A 71 3.16 -20.43 6.08
CA LYS A 71 2.86 -21.72 6.72
C LYS A 71 3.66 -22.89 6.14
N ARG A 72 3.96 -22.88 4.83
CA ARG A 72 4.80 -23.91 4.20
C ARG A 72 6.25 -23.82 4.66
N ILE A 73 6.80 -22.60 4.73
CA ILE A 73 8.17 -22.39 5.21
C ILE A 73 8.29 -22.82 6.68
N GLU A 74 7.32 -22.46 7.53
CA GLU A 74 7.32 -22.89 8.94
C GLU A 74 7.27 -24.41 9.08
N ALA A 75 6.50 -25.11 8.23
CA ALA A 75 6.38 -26.57 8.24
C ALA A 75 7.60 -27.33 7.64
N GLU A 76 8.48 -26.64 6.89
CA GLU A 76 9.72 -27.23 6.34
C GLU A 76 10.93 -27.03 7.27
N VAL A 77 10.81 -26.20 8.30
CA VAL A 77 11.86 -25.87 9.27
C VAL A 77 11.74 -26.69 10.57
N GLU A 78 10.63 -27.42 10.75
CA GLU A 78 10.46 -28.50 11.75
C GLU A 78 10.87 -29.86 11.17
#